data_AF-A0A0J9D656-F1
#
_entry.id   AF-A0A0J9D656-F1
#
_cell.length_a   1.000
_cell.length_b   1.000
_cell.length_c   1.000
_cell.angle_alpha   90.00
_cell.angle_beta   90.00
_cell.angle_gamma   90.00
#
_symmetry.space_group_name_H-M   'P 1'
#
loop_
_entity.id
_entity.type
_entity.pdbx_description
1 polymer ?
#
loop_
_entity_poly.entity_id
_entity_poly.type
_entity_poly.pdbx_seq_one_letter_code
_entity_poly.pdbx_strand_id
1 'polypeptide(L)' 'MTGPQEAALAEAVRKARRDRIHADEQEQIVSLLQRLPITQVKEQTGRTYRTLLRIAEVAL' A
#
# COMPACT_ATOMS: atom_id res chain seq x y z
N MET A 1 -16.66 -22.20 16.47
CA MET A 1 -16.42 -20.78 16.85
C MET A 1 -14.94 -20.54 16.70
N THR A 2 -14.52 -19.86 15.63
CA THR A 2 -13.11 -19.50 15.40
C THR A 2 -12.67 -18.50 16.46
N GLY A 3 -11.60 -18.81 17.18
CA GLY A 3 -11.14 -18.02 18.33
C GLY A 3 -10.57 -16.65 17.91
N PRO A 4 -10.45 -15.70 18.86
CA PRO A 4 -9.92 -14.35 18.59
C PRO A 4 -8.51 -14.33 17.96
N GLN A 5 -7.72 -15.39 18.15
CA GLN A 5 -6.39 -15.55 17.55
C GLN A 5 -6.44 -15.86 16.04
N GLU A 6 -7.41 -16.64 15.57
CA GLU A 6 -7.56 -16.97 14.15
C GLU A 6 -8.04 -15.75 13.35
N ALA A 7 -8.94 -14.94 13.93
CA ALA A 7 -9.38 -13.69 13.31
C ALA A 7 -8.24 -12.66 13.20
N ALA A 8 -7.40 -12.54 14.24
CA ALA A 8 -6.24 -11.66 14.21
C ALA A 8 -5.19 -12.12 13.19
N LEU A 9 -4.95 -13.44 13.07
CA LEU A 9 -4.03 -14.01 12.10
C LEU A 9 -4.53 -13.81 10.67
N ALA A 10 -5.81 -14.08 10.40
CA ALA A 10 -6.41 -13.85 9.09
C ALA A 10 -6.33 -12.37 8.69
N GLU A 11 -6.57 -11.45 9.62
CA GLU A 11 -6.49 -10.01 9.38
C GLU A 11 -5.03 -9.56 9.15
N ALA A 12 -4.07 -10.12 9.89
CA ALA A 12 -2.64 -9.87 9.68
C ALA A 12 -2.15 -10.39 8.32
N VAL A 13 -2.56 -11.60 7.92
CA VAL A 13 -2.25 -12.16 6.60
C VAL A 13 -2.89 -11.33 5.49
N ARG A 14 -4.14 -10.88 5.68
CA ARG A 14 -4.83 -9.99 4.73
C ARG A 14 -4.11 -8.65 4.59
N LYS A 15 -3.63 -8.07 5.69
CA LYS A 15 -2.81 -6.85 5.70
C LYS A 15 -1.46 -7.07 5.02
N ALA A 16 -0.75 -8.16 5.33
CA ALA A 16 0.53 -8.48 4.71
C ALA A 16 0.40 -8.74 3.20
N ARG A 17 -0.71 -9.35 2.75
CA ARG A 17 -1.02 -9.50 1.31
C ARG A 17 -1.35 -8.17 0.66
N ARG A 18 -2.08 -7.27 1.35
CA ARG A 18 -2.23 -5.89 0.88
C ARG A 18 -0.88 -5.23 0.76
N ASP A 19 0.00 -5.33 1.74
CA ASP A 19 1.30 -4.67 1.72
C ASP A 19 2.27 -5.20 0.64
N ARG A 20 1.98 -6.35 0.01
CA ARG A 20 2.63 -6.73 -1.23
C ARG A 20 2.11 -5.84 -2.37
N ILE A 21 2.98 -4.96 -2.81
CA ILE A 21 2.80 -4.17 -4.04
C ILE A 21 3.44 -4.95 -5.18
N HIS A 22 2.67 -5.13 -6.26
CA HIS A 22 3.16 -5.71 -7.50
C HIS A 22 3.88 -4.63 -8.34
N ALA A 23 4.79 -5.03 -9.23
CA ALA A 23 5.59 -4.10 -10.04
C ALA A 23 4.70 -3.12 -10.83
N ASP A 24 3.64 -3.61 -11.47
CA ASP A 24 2.69 -2.78 -12.24
C ASP A 24 1.99 -1.74 -11.36
N GLU A 25 1.63 -2.12 -10.12
CA GLU A 25 1.02 -1.19 -9.17
C GLU A 25 2.04 -0.15 -8.69
N GLN A 26 3.30 -0.56 -8.50
CA GLN A 26 4.38 0.36 -8.15
C GLN A 26 4.59 1.40 -9.25
N GLU A 27 4.65 0.99 -10.52
CA GLU A 27 4.78 1.91 -11.67
C GLU A 27 3.60 2.88 -11.74
N GLN A 28 2.38 2.39 -11.52
CA GLN A 28 1.19 3.23 -11.48
C GLN A 28 1.29 4.27 -10.35
N ILE A 29 1.70 3.87 -9.14
CA ILE A 29 1.90 4.77 -8.00
C ILE A 29 2.97 5.81 -8.30
N VAL A 30 4.10 5.43 -8.92
CA VAL A 30 5.15 6.36 -9.32
C VAL A 30 4.61 7.39 -10.32
N SER A 31 3.86 6.95 -11.34
CA SER A 31 3.25 7.87 -12.30
C SER A 31 2.26 8.84 -11.65
N LEU A 32 1.53 8.41 -10.61
CA LEU A 32 0.62 9.29 -9.86
C LEU A 32 1.39 10.29 -9.00
N LEU A 33 2.44 9.86 -8.29
CA LEU A 33 3.28 10.71 -7.44
C LEU A 33 4.00 11.81 -8.23
N GLN A 34 4.30 11.60 -9.51
CA GLN A 34 4.88 12.62 -10.39
C GLN A 34 3.90 13.73 -10.79
N ARG A 35 2.58 13.49 -10.68
CA ARG A 35 1.54 14.39 -11.21
C ARG A 35 0.64 14.97 -10.13
N LEU A 36 0.50 14.27 -9.00
CA LEU A 36 -0.46 14.58 -7.94
C LEU A 36 0.24 14.71 -6.59
N PRO A 37 -0.29 15.55 -5.68
CA PRO A 37 0.14 15.58 -4.30
C PRO A 37 -0.07 14.23 -3.60
N ILE A 38 0.83 13.87 -2.68
CA ILE A 38 0.80 12.58 -1.96
C ILE A 38 -0.52 12.31 -1.22
N THR A 39 -1.23 13.35 -0.80
CA THR A 39 -2.57 13.24 -0.17
C THR A 39 -3.60 12.67 -1.13
N GLN A 40 -3.62 13.12 -2.39
CA GLN A 40 -4.54 12.61 -3.41
C GLN A 40 -4.15 11.20 -3.85
N VAL A 41 -2.84 10.92 -3.98
CA VAL A 41 -2.36 9.56 -4.32
C VAL A 41 -2.77 8.56 -3.23
N LYS A 42 -2.74 8.97 -1.96
CA LYS A 42 -3.25 8.16 -0.85
C LYS A 42 -4.73 7.84 -0.99
N GLU A 43 -5.56 8.82 -1.33
CA GLU A 43 -7.00 8.63 -1.50
C GLU A 43 -7.29 7.68 -2.66
N GLN A 44 -6.59 7.81 -3.79
CA GLN A 44 -6.78 6.97 -4.96
C GLN A 44 -6.30 5.54 -4.77
N THR A 45 -5.13 5.35 -4.16
CA THR A 45 -4.49 4.03 -4.05
C THR A 45 -4.82 3.30 -2.75
N GLY A 46 -5.36 4.00 -1.75
CA GLY A 46 -5.60 3.46 -0.40
C GLY A 46 -4.33 3.08 0.36
N ARG A 47 -3.15 3.37 -0.20
CA ARG A 47 -1.86 3.01 0.40
C ARG A 47 -1.52 3.92 1.59
N THR A 48 -0.68 3.41 2.49
CA THR A 48 -0.22 4.22 3.62
C THR A 48 0.79 5.26 3.13
N TYR A 49 0.87 6.40 3.83
CA TYR A 49 1.89 7.41 3.51
C TYR A 49 3.31 6.83 3.56
N ARG A 50 3.59 5.94 4.52
CA ARG A 50 4.88 5.24 4.61
C ARG A 50 5.20 4.45 3.35
N THR A 51 4.22 3.74 2.79
CA THR A 51 4.39 2.97 1.56
C THR A 51 4.64 3.90 0.37
N LEU A 52 3.85 4.97 0.24
CA LEU A 52 3.99 5.93 -0.85
C LEU A 52 5.35 6.64 -0.83
N LEU A 53 5.81 7.08 0.36
CA LEU A 53 7.13 7.68 0.54
C LEU A 53 8.25 6.73 0.17
N ARG A 54 8.17 5.46 0.61
CA ARG A 54 9.19 4.45 0.27
C ARG A 54 9.25 4.16 -1.22
N ILE A 55 8.12 4.23 -1.93
CA ILE A 55 8.09 4.10 -3.39
C ILE A 55 8.74 5.33 -4.04
N ALA A 56 8.42 6.53 -3.56
CA ALA A 56 9.02 7.77 -4.06
C ALA A 56 10.55 7.79 -3.88
N GLU A 57 11.06 7.35 -2.72
CA GLU A 57 12.50 7.29 -2.40
C GLU A 57 13.29 6.34 -3.30
N VAL A 58 12.67 5.27 -3.81
CA VAL A 58 13.34 4.31 -4.70
C VAL A 58 13.24 4.73 -6.17
N ALA A 59 12.23 5.53 -6.53
CA ALA A 59 11.96 5.93 -7.91
C ALA A 59 12.68 7.23 -8.34
N LEU A 60 13.21 8.01 -7.40
CA LEU A 60 13.96 9.26 -7.61
C LEU A 60 15.45 9.05 -7.33
#